data_AF-A0A0X8GNA7-F1
#
_entry.id   AF-A0A0X8GNA7-F1
#
_cell.length_a   1.000
_cell.length_b   1.000
_cell.length_c   1.000
_cell.angle_alpha   90.00
_cell.angle_beta   90.00
_cell.angle_gamma   90.00
#
_symmetry.space_group_name_H-M   'P 1'
#
loop_
_entity.id
_entity.type
_entity.pdbx_description
1 polymer ?
#
loop_
_entity_poly.entity_id
_entity_poly.type
_entity_poly.pdbx_seq_one_letter_code
_entity_poly.pdbx_strand_id
1 'polypeptide(L)'
;MSVTPNQIHTQVAGAIKALEKLPAKERETKPSRTFSDNYNNLLSLAKEAMPTVDARRWPPEAPTHVPTMGLATSELRFTEIHAFLEQILAIVNEGIQYF
;
A
#
# COMPACT_ATOMS: atom_id res chain seq x y z
N MET A 1 -3.00 7.57 19.22
CA MET A 1 -2.86 6.14 19.52
C MET A 1 -1.65 5.65 18.76
N SER A 2 -0.65 5.08 19.44
CA SER A 2 0.56 4.59 18.76
C SER A 2 0.20 3.40 17.89
N VAL A 3 0.36 3.55 16.58
CA VAL A 3 0.11 2.50 15.59
C VAL A 3 1.16 1.41 15.77
N THR A 4 0.73 0.18 16.03
CA THR A 4 1.68 -0.93 16.26
C THR A 4 2.04 -1.64 14.95
N PRO A 5 3.28 -2.12 14.77
CA PRO A 5 3.67 -2.89 13.59
C PRO A 5 2.76 -4.09 13.30
N ASN A 6 2.27 -4.78 14.34
CA ASN A 6 1.33 -5.89 14.21
C ASN A 6 -0.03 -5.50 13.59
N GLN A 7 -0.55 -4.32 13.94
CA GLN A 7 -1.79 -3.81 13.34
C GLN A 7 -1.60 -3.48 11.87
N ILE A 8 -0.46 -2.87 11.50
CA ILE A 8 -0.13 -2.56 10.12
C ILE A 8 0.11 -3.83 9.30
N HIS A 9 0.83 -4.80 9.84
CA HIS A 9 1.02 -6.10 9.19
C HIS A 9 -0.33 -6.75 8.85
N THR A 10 -1.28 -6.76 9.79
CA THR A 10 -2.61 -7.35 9.57
C THR A 10 -3.39 -6.60 8.48
N GLN A 11 -3.34 -5.26 8.49
CA GLN A 11 -4.01 -4.44 7.48
C GLN A 11 -3.41 -4.62 6.08
N VAL A 12 -2.09 -4.62 5.97
CA VAL A 12 -1.37 -4.80 4.69
C VAL A 12 -1.59 -6.22 4.16
N ALA A 13 -1.47 -7.24 5.00
CA ALA A 13 -1.77 -8.63 4.61
C ALA A 13 -3.23 -8.82 4.18
N GLY A 14 -4.17 -8.13 4.83
CA GLY A 14 -5.58 -8.11 4.43
C GLY A 14 -5.78 -7.47 3.05
N ALA A 15 -5.11 -6.35 2.78
CA ALA A 15 -5.17 -5.66 1.49
C ALA A 15 -4.59 -6.52 0.35
N ILE A 16 -3.46 -7.18 0.58
CA ILE A 16 -2.86 -8.14 -0.37
C ILE A 16 -3.85 -9.26 -0.70
N LYS A 17 -4.41 -9.92 0.31
CA LYS A 17 -5.40 -10.99 0.11
C LYS A 17 -6.66 -10.52 -0.63
N ALA A 18 -7.06 -9.26 -0.44
CA ALA A 18 -8.19 -8.68 -1.17
C ALA A 18 -7.85 -8.50 -2.66
N LEU A 19 -6.65 -8.03 -2.97
CA LEU A 19 -6.16 -7.89 -4.35
C LEU A 19 -5.96 -9.25 -5.04
N GLU A 20 -5.51 -10.27 -4.31
CA GLU A 20 -5.39 -11.63 -4.83
C GLU A 20 -6.74 -12.28 -5.18
N LYS A 21 -7.84 -11.79 -4.61
CA LYS A 21 -9.19 -12.27 -4.98
C LYS A 21 -9.69 -11.63 -6.27
N LEU A 22 -9.09 -10.53 -6.73
CA LEU A 22 -9.47 -9.93 -8.00
C LEU A 22 -9.06 -10.83 -9.17
N PRO A 23 -9.93 -10.98 -10.18
CA PRO A 23 -9.59 -11.72 -11.39
C PRO A 23 -8.42 -11.05 -12.12
N ALA A 24 -7.59 -11.84 -12.80
CA ALA A 24 -6.36 -11.35 -13.44
C ALA A 24 -6.59 -10.12 -14.35
N LYS A 25 -7.71 -10.09 -15.08
CA LYS A 25 -8.09 -8.95 -15.94
C LYS A 25 -8.33 -7.66 -15.18
N GLU A 26 -8.86 -7.73 -13.96
CA GLU A 26 -9.09 -6.54 -13.12
C GLU A 26 -7.80 -6.04 -12.49
N ARG A 27 -6.82 -6.91 -12.25
CA ARG A 27 -5.52 -6.51 -11.68
C ARG A 27 -4.70 -5.61 -12.62
N GLU A 28 -4.93 -5.73 -13.92
CA GLU A 28 -4.28 -4.86 -14.91
C GLU A 28 -4.93 -3.47 -15.02
N THR A 29 -6.06 -3.25 -14.36
CA THR A 29 -6.77 -1.97 -14.38
C THR A 29 -6.19 -0.98 -13.37
N LYS A 30 -6.44 0.31 -13.63
CA LYS A 30 -6.08 1.39 -12.71
C LYS A 30 -7.14 1.51 -11.62
N PRO A 31 -6.78 1.42 -10.33
CA PRO A 31 -7.69 1.65 -9.22
C PRO A 31 -8.30 3.05 -9.23
N SER A 32 -9.36 3.21 -8.45
CA SER A 32 -9.90 4.52 -8.12
C SER A 32 -8.90 5.36 -7.31
N ARG A 33 -9.10 6.68 -7.31
CA ARG A 33 -8.38 7.60 -6.42
C ARG A 33 -8.44 7.15 -4.95
N THR A 34 -9.63 6.79 -4.45
CA THR A 34 -9.82 6.35 -3.06
C THR A 34 -8.93 5.18 -2.68
N PHE A 35 -8.71 4.24 -3.61
CA PHE A 35 -7.81 3.12 -3.36
C PHE A 35 -6.35 3.58 -3.21
N SER A 36 -5.91 4.54 -4.02
CA SER A 36 -4.57 5.13 -3.93
C SER A 36 -4.39 5.91 -2.63
N ASP A 37 -5.39 6.70 -2.24
CA ASP A 37 -5.40 7.43 -0.97
C ASP A 37 -5.29 6.46 0.22
N ASN A 38 -6.03 5.36 0.19
CA ASN A 38 -5.95 4.32 1.23
C ASN A 38 -4.56 3.65 1.28
N TYR A 39 -3.94 3.37 0.13
CA TYR A 39 -2.57 2.85 0.07
C TYR A 39 -1.57 3.87 0.65
N ASN A 40 -1.65 5.14 0.27
CA ASN A 40 -0.76 6.19 0.77
C ASN A 40 -0.92 6.39 2.29
N ASN A 41 -2.15 6.30 2.80
CA ASN A 41 -2.40 6.31 4.24
C ASN A 41 -1.74 5.11 4.94
N LEU A 42 -1.87 3.89 4.40
CA LEU A 42 -1.20 2.71 4.94
C LEU A 42 0.32 2.84 4.92
N LEU A 43 0.89 3.39 3.84
CA LEU A 43 2.32 3.66 3.73
C LEU A 43 2.78 4.67 4.78
N SER A 44 2.03 5.76 4.99
CA SER A 44 2.35 6.75 6.03
C SER A 44 2.33 6.12 7.43
N LEU A 45 1.29 5.34 7.73
CA LEU A 45 1.17 4.66 9.03
C LEU A 45 2.28 3.61 9.24
N ALA A 46 2.71 2.92 8.17
CA ALA A 46 3.82 1.98 8.23
C ALA A 46 5.16 2.69 8.52
N LYS A 47 5.41 3.84 7.88
CA LYS A 47 6.59 4.70 8.14
C LYS A 47 6.59 5.20 9.59
N GLU A 48 5.43 5.61 10.11
CA GLU A 48 5.28 6.04 11.51
C GLU A 48 5.54 4.90 12.51
N ALA A 49 5.11 3.68 12.19
CA ALA A 49 5.34 2.51 13.03
C ALA A 49 6.80 2.02 13.01
N MET A 50 7.54 2.32 11.94
CA MET A 50 8.92 1.88 11.70
C MET A 50 9.86 3.04 11.33
N PRO A 51 10.03 4.05 12.22
CA PRO A 51 10.78 5.28 11.90
C PRO A 51 12.29 5.07 11.73
N THR A 52 12.82 3.93 12.17
CA THR A 52 14.24 3.58 12.10
C THR A 52 14.64 2.97 10.75
N VAL A 53 13.66 2.61 9.90
CA VAL A 53 13.92 2.05 8.57
C VAL A 53 14.33 3.15 7.60
N ASP A 54 15.38 2.89 6.80
CA ASP A 54 15.84 3.81 5.76
C ASP A 54 14.69 4.21 4.81
N ALA A 55 14.51 5.52 4.63
CA ALA A 55 13.53 6.15 3.74
C ALA A 55 13.54 5.56 2.32
N ARG A 56 14.72 5.15 1.82
CA ARG A 56 14.91 4.59 0.47
C ARG A 56 14.33 3.19 0.30
N ARG A 57 14.06 2.47 1.39
CA ARG A 57 13.47 1.13 1.35
C ARG A 57 11.96 1.18 1.16
N TRP A 58 11.32 2.32 1.42
CA TRP A 58 9.87 2.44 1.28
C TRP A 58 9.47 2.58 -0.19
N PRO A 59 8.38 1.94 -0.62
CA PRO A 59 7.85 2.14 -1.96
C PRO A 59 7.34 3.57 -2.15
N PRO A 60 7.21 4.03 -3.41
CA PRO A 60 6.68 5.35 -3.70
C PRO A 60 5.20 5.45 -3.34
N GLU A 61 4.73 6.68 -3.18
CA GLU A 61 3.30 6.99 -3.09
C GLU A 61 2.62 6.74 -4.44
N ALA A 62 1.35 6.33 -4.40
CA ALA A 62 0.53 6.14 -5.58
C ALA A 62 0.03 7.51 -6.06
N PRO A 63 0.50 8.02 -7.22
CA PRO A 63 0.02 9.27 -7.76
C PRO A 63 -1.41 9.08 -8.28
N THR A 64 -2.24 10.11 -8.12
CA THR A 64 -3.62 10.10 -8.61
C THR A 64 -3.76 11.10 -9.75
N HIS A 65 -4.27 10.63 -10.88
CA HIS A 65 -4.61 11.49 -12.02
C HIS A 65 -6.04 12.01 -11.86
N VAL A 66 -6.18 13.34 -11.88
CA VAL A 66 -7.48 14.02 -11.86
C VAL A 66 -7.73 14.65 -13.23
N PRO A 67 -8.49 13.98 -14.12
CA PRO A 67 -8.76 14.53 -15.45
C PRO A 67 -9.74 15.71 -15.35
N THR A 68 -9.69 16.62 -16.34
CA THR A 68 -10.60 17.76 -16.45
C THR A 68 -12.07 17.33 -16.59
N MET A 69 -12.31 16.15 -17.17
CA MET A 69 -13.61 15.48 -17.29
C MET A 69 -13.42 13.97 -17.03
N GLY A 70 -14.19 13.37 -16.13
CA GLY A 70 -14.14 11.93 -15.82
C GLY A 70 -13.79 11.61 -14.37
N LEU A 71 -13.66 10.31 -14.06
CA LEU A 71 -13.32 9.83 -12.71
C LEU A 71 -11.81 9.89 -12.46
N ALA A 72 -11.43 10.37 -11.27
CA ALA A 72 -10.04 10.35 -10.84
C ALA A 72 -9.58 8.90 -10.59
N THR A 73 -8.44 8.54 -11.18
CA THR A 73 -7.87 7.19 -11.13
C THR A 73 -6.42 7.24 -10.67
N SER A 74 -5.92 6.11 -10.17
CA SER A 74 -4.50 5.97 -9.90
C SER A 74 -3.70 6.02 -11.21
N GLU A 75 -2.48 6.54 -11.17
CA GLU A 75 -1.54 6.36 -12.27
C GLU A 75 -0.97 4.94 -12.32
N LEU A 76 -0.97 4.25 -11.17
CA LEU A 76 -0.52 2.87 -11.01
C LEU A 76 -1.64 1.86 -11.30
N ARG A 77 -1.26 0.63 -11.62
CA ARG A 77 -2.16 -0.52 -11.73
C ARG A 77 -2.26 -1.26 -10.39
N PHE A 78 -3.32 -2.06 -10.21
CA PHE A 78 -3.44 -2.92 -9.03
C PHE A 78 -2.25 -3.87 -8.86
N THR A 79 -1.65 -4.36 -9.95
CA THR A 79 -0.42 -5.18 -9.91
C THR A 79 0.78 -4.47 -9.29
N GLU A 80 0.95 -3.18 -9.58
CA GLU A 80 2.06 -2.37 -9.06
C GLU A 80 1.83 -2.09 -7.57
N ILE A 81 0.60 -1.72 -7.21
CA ILE A 81 0.25 -1.47 -5.80
C ILE A 81 0.35 -2.77 -4.99
N HIS A 82 0.03 -3.93 -5.57
CA HIS A 82 0.24 -5.22 -4.92
C HIS A 82 1.72 -5.45 -4.56
N ALA A 83 2.62 -5.27 -5.52
CA ALA A 83 4.06 -5.41 -5.28
C ALA A 83 4.56 -4.43 -4.20
N PHE A 84 4.03 -3.20 -4.18
CA PHE A 84 4.38 -2.24 -3.12
C PHE A 84 3.82 -2.63 -1.74
N LEU A 85 2.61 -3.19 -1.67
CA LEU A 85 2.06 -3.71 -0.43
C LEU A 85 2.88 -4.90 0.09
N GLU A 86 3.36 -5.79 -0.77
CA GLU A 86 4.27 -6.87 -0.38
C GLU A 86 5.60 -6.33 0.16
N GLN A 87 6.14 -5.28 -0.46
CA GLN A 87 7.34 -4.60 0.03
C GLN A 87 7.13 -3.98 1.42
N ILE A 88 5.99 -3.31 1.64
CA ILE A 88 5.62 -2.79 2.97
C ILE A 88 5.52 -3.93 3.98
N LEU A 89 4.86 -5.03 3.60
CA LEU A 89 4.69 -6.18 4.48
C LEU A 89 6.04 -6.77 4.90
N ALA A 90 6.97 -6.92 3.96
CA ALA A 90 8.32 -7.43 4.24
C ALA A 90 9.06 -6.53 5.24
N ILE A 91 9.02 -5.21 5.05
CA ILE A 91 9.65 -4.24 5.95
C ILE A 91 9.03 -4.27 7.35
N VAL A 92 7.70 -4.29 7.43
CA VAL A 92 6.99 -4.33 8.72
C VAL A 92 7.25 -5.66 9.44
N ASN A 93 7.38 -6.76 8.72
CA ASN A 93 7.67 -8.07 9.28
C ASN A 93 9.07 -8.16 9.90
N GLU A 94 10.07 -7.47 9.33
CA GLU A 94 11.38 -7.31 9.99
C GLU A 94 11.19 -6.69 11.38
N GLY A 95 10.39 -5.64 11.49
CA GLY A 95 10.08 -5.01 12.77
C GLY A 95 9.48 -5.96 13.80
N ILE A 96 8.61 -6.88 13.38
CA ILE A 96 7.96 -7.85 14.29
C ILE A 96 8.96 -8.90 14.80
N GLN A 97 9.94 -9.31 14.00
CA GLN A 97 10.92 -10.31 14.39
C GLN A 97 12.01 -9.79 15.35
N TYR A 98 12.18 -8.46 15.46
CA TYR A 98 13.15 -7.83 16.35
C TYR A 98 12.55 -7.34 17.68
N PHE A 99 11.27 -7.56 17.94
CA PHE A 99 10.59 -7.32 19.22
C PHE A 99 10.25 -8.64 19.94
#